data_AF-A0A433WZL4-F1
#
_entry.id   AF-A0A433WZL4-F1
#
_cell.length_a   1.000
_cell.length_b   1.000
_cell.length_c   1.000
_cell.angle_alpha   90.00
_cell.angle_beta   90.00
_cell.angle_gamma   90.00
#
_symmetry.space_group_name_H-M   'P 1'
#
loop_
_entity.id
_entity.type
_entity.pdbx_description
1 polymer ?
#
loop_
_entity_poly.entity_id
_entity_poly.type
_entity_poly.pdbx_seq_one_letter_code
_entity_poly.pdbx_strand_id
1 'polypeptide(L)' 'MTSEDIDEWLDSWIEAHYVQWGTPEEAAKACLLAATLDGISERDLSAAAGGDLVGFLREEGEAIAESSGAAPDGF' A
#
# COMPACT_ATOMS: atom_id res chain seq x y z
N MET A 1 -5.53 -16.58 -6.02
CA MET A 1 -5.94 -15.72 -4.91
C MET A 1 -7.32 -15.21 -5.21
N THR A 2 -8.18 -15.19 -4.19
CA THR A 2 -9.46 -14.49 -4.18
C THR A 2 -9.22 -12.99 -3.99
N SER A 3 -10.27 -12.17 -4.12
CA SER A 3 -10.15 -10.74 -3.79
C SER A 3 -9.81 -10.53 -2.31
N GLU A 4 -10.42 -11.32 -1.42
CA GLU A 4 -10.18 -11.27 0.02
C GLU A 4 -8.71 -11.60 0.36
N ASP A 5 -8.11 -12.58 -0.31
CA ASP A 5 -6.67 -12.88 -0.13
C ASP A 5 -5.77 -11.71 -0.56
N ILE A 6 -6.17 -10.92 -1.56
CA ILE A 6 -5.40 -9.78 -2.06
C ILE A 6 -5.56 -8.58 -1.12
N ASP A 7 -6.77 -8.35 -0.62
CA ASP A 7 -7.05 -7.31 0.37
C ASP A 7 -6.22 -7.56 1.65
N GLU A 8 -6.27 -8.79 2.19
CA GLU A 8 -5.46 -9.18 3.36
C GLU A 8 -3.94 -9.06 3.10
N TRP A 9 -3.50 -9.42 1.88
CA TRP A 9 -2.10 -9.26 1.48
C TRP A 9 -1.69 -7.79 1.45
N LEU A 10 -2.54 -6.91 0.90
CA LEU A 10 -2.27 -5.48 0.75
C LEU A 10 -2.20 -4.81 2.13
N ASP A 11 -3.13 -5.13 3.02
CA ASP A 11 -3.12 -4.66 4.41
C ASP A 11 -1.84 -5.09 5.13
N SER A 12 -1.48 -6.38 5.03
CA SER A 12 -0.25 -6.92 5.62
C SER A 12 1.01 -6.25 5.05
N TRP A 13 1.01 -5.93 3.76
CA TRP A 13 2.12 -5.26 3.11
C TRP A 13 2.28 -3.83 3.63
N ILE A 14 1.18 -3.09 3.77
CA ILE A 14 1.16 -1.73 4.33
C ILE A 14 1.72 -1.73 5.75
N GLU A 15 1.21 -2.59 6.63
CA GLU A 15 1.67 -2.67 8.02
C GLU A 15 3.17 -2.95 8.13
N ALA A 16 3.71 -3.79 7.23
CA ALA A 16 5.13 -4.13 7.23
C ALA A 16 6.04 -3.03 6.67
N HIS A 17 5.53 -2.17 5.77
CA HIS A 17 6.37 -1.25 4.99
C HIS A 17 6.09 0.24 5.23
N TYR A 18 4.99 0.62 5.91
CA TYR A 18 4.60 2.04 6.04
C TYR A 18 5.68 2.93 6.66
N VAL A 19 6.47 2.41 7.61
CA VAL A 19 7.55 3.15 8.28
C VAL A 19 8.69 3.52 7.31
N GLN A 20 8.80 2.79 6.20
CA GLN A 20 9.85 2.96 5.19
C GLN A 20 9.32 3.58 3.91
N TRP A 21 8.08 4.08 3.90
CA TRP A 21 7.55 4.78 2.76
C TRP A 21 8.34 6.06 2.53
N GLY A 22 8.87 6.18 1.30
CA GLY A 22 9.30 7.46 0.76
C GLY A 22 8.07 8.23 0.30
N THR A 23 8.00 8.58 -0.99
CA THR A 23 6.76 9.15 -1.53
C THR A 23 5.71 8.07 -1.82
N PRO A 24 4.40 8.41 -1.89
CA PRO A 24 3.35 7.46 -2.27
C PRO A 24 3.61 6.75 -3.61
N GLU A 25 4.25 7.42 -4.57
CA GLU A 25 4.63 6.84 -5.85
C GLU A 25 5.78 5.82 -5.73
N GLU A 26 6.71 6.02 -4.79
CA GLU A 26 7.76 5.05 -4.49
C GLU A 26 7.18 3.84 -3.77
N ALA A 27 6.29 4.06 -2.80
CA ALA A 27 5.55 3.01 -2.11
C ALA A 27 4.72 2.17 -3.09
N ALA A 28 4.00 2.80 -4.02
CA ALA A 28 3.21 2.10 -5.03
C ALA A 28 4.08 1.22 -5.94
N LYS A 29 5.25 1.70 -6.37
CA LYS A 29 6.21 0.89 -7.15
C LYS A 29 6.74 -0.30 -6.36
N ALA A 30 7.06 -0.10 -5.08
CA ALA A 30 7.53 -1.17 -4.20
C ALA A 30 6.42 -2.22 -3.95
N CYS A 31 5.19 -1.76 -3.73
CA CYS A 31 4.01 -2.61 -3.56
C CYS A 31 3.75 -3.46 -4.81
N LEU A 32 3.74 -2.85 -5.99
CA LEU A 32 3.57 -3.55 -7.26
C LEU A 32 4.65 -4.61 -7.50
N LEU A 33 5.90 -4.30 -7.16
CA LEU A 33 6.99 -5.26 -7.27
C LEU A 33 6.80 -6.44 -6.33
N ALA A 34 6.46 -6.20 -5.07
CA ALA A 34 6.19 -7.25 -4.09
C ALA A 34 4.99 -8.12 -4.51
N ALA A 35 3.91 -7.50 -4.96
CA ALA A 35 2.71 -8.17 -5.45
C ALA A 35 3.05 -9.10 -6.63
N THR A 36 3.87 -8.63 -7.56
CA THR A 36 4.32 -9.42 -8.72
C THR A 36 5.14 -10.64 -8.28
N LEU A 37 6.00 -10.50 -7.27
CA LEU A 37 6.79 -11.61 -6.73
C LEU A 37 5.92 -12.68 -6.06
N ASP A 38 4.81 -12.27 -5.46
CA ASP A 38 3.83 -13.16 -4.82
C ASP A 38 2.75 -13.68 -5.79
N GLY A 39 2.85 -13.32 -7.08
CA GLY A 39 1.97 -13.80 -8.14
C GLY A 39 0.63 -13.06 -8.25
N ILE A 40 0.51 -11.89 -7.65
CA ILE A 40 -0.63 -10.99 -7.75
C ILE A 40 -0.44 -10.10 -8.98
N SER A 41 -1.47 -10.02 -9.83
CA SER A 41 -1.41 -9.14 -11.00
C SER A 41 -1.64 -7.68 -10.62
N GLU A 42 -1.00 -6.75 -11.33
CA GLU A 42 -1.22 -5.30 -11.15
C GLU A 42 -2.71 -4.94 -11.25
N ARG A 43 -3.45 -5.58 -12.15
CA ARG A 43 -4.90 -5.37 -12.28
C ARG A 43 -5.65 -5.75 -11.01
N ASP A 44 -5.34 -6.91 -10.45
CA ASP A 44 -6.08 -7.41 -9.28
C ASP A 44 -5.68 -6.62 -8.02
N LEU A 45 -4.40 -6.24 -7.89
CA LEU A 45 -3.93 -5.33 -6.84
C LEU A 45 -4.58 -3.94 -6.95
N SER A 46 -4.64 -3.38 -8.16
CA SER A 46 -5.29 -2.10 -8.38
C SER A 46 -6.79 -2.18 -8.07
N ALA A 47 -7.46 -3.29 -8.37
CA ALA A 47 -8.86 -3.49 -8.01
C ALA A 47 -9.07 -3.56 -6.48
N ALA A 48 -8.17 -4.23 -5.75
CA ALA A 48 -8.17 -4.24 -4.28
C ALA A 48 -8.01 -2.81 -3.70
N ALA A 49 -7.15 -2.01 -4.31
CA ALA A 49 -6.96 -0.59 -3.96
C ALA A 49 -8.02 0.36 -4.57
N GLY A 50 -9.22 -0.13 -4.94
CA GLY A 50 -10.30 0.71 -5.47
C GLY A 50 -10.06 1.34 -6.85
N GLY A 51 -9.05 0.87 -7.59
CA GLY A 51 -8.66 1.35 -8.91
C GLY A 51 -7.54 2.39 -8.92
N ASP A 52 -7.08 2.85 -7.76
CA ASP A 52 -5.99 3.82 -7.61
C ASP A 52 -5.07 3.45 -6.43
N LEU A 53 -4.03 2.67 -6.72
CA LEU A 53 -3.09 2.23 -5.69
C LEU A 53 -2.31 3.38 -5.05
N VAL A 54 -1.99 4.43 -5.80
CA VAL A 54 -1.23 5.56 -5.25
C VAL A 54 -2.12 6.37 -4.30
N GLY A 55 -3.37 6.64 -4.72
CA GLY A 55 -4.36 7.30 -3.89
C GLY A 55 -4.64 6.54 -2.60
N PHE A 56 -4.86 5.23 -2.71
CA PHE A 56 -5.08 4.33 -1.58
C PHE A 56 -3.91 4.35 -0.59
N LEU A 57 -2.67 4.16 -1.06
CA LEU A 57 -1.49 4.17 -0.18
C LEU A 57 -1.27 5.53 0.48
N ARG A 58 -1.59 6.64 -0.19
CA ARG A 58 -1.54 7.96 0.44
C ARG A 58 -2.53 8.08 1.59
N GLU A 59 -3.79 7.66 1.38
CA GLU A 59 -4.84 7.72 2.42
C GLU A 59 -4.47 6.84 3.63
N GLU A 60 -4.00 5.62 3.39
CA GLU A 60 -3.52 4.72 4.44
C GLU A 60 -2.34 5.33 5.20
N GLY A 61 -1.40 5.96 4.50
CA GLY A 61 -0.23 6.60 5.10
C GLY A 61 -0.59 7.78 5.99
N GLU A 62 -1.52 8.62 5.54
CA GLU A 62 -2.06 9.73 6.32
C GLU A 62 -2.78 9.21 7.57
N ALA A 63 -3.64 8.19 7.44
CA ALA A 63 -4.37 7.59 8.55
C ALA A 63 -3.42 6.97 9.60
N ILE A 64 -2.37 6.27 9.16
CA ILE A 64 -1.37 5.68 10.05
C ILE A 64 -0.54 6.78 10.73
N ALA A 65 -0.16 7.85 10.02
CA ALA A 65 0.57 8.98 10.60
C ALA A 65 -0.26 9.71 11.69
N GLU A 66 -1.55 9.94 11.43
CA GLU A 66 -2.49 10.52 12.40
C GLU A 66 -2.67 9.62 13.63
N SER A 67 -2.79 8.31 13.42
CA SER A 67 -2.98 7.31 14.48
C SER A 67 -1.72 7.10 15.33
N SER A 68 -0.53 7.15 14.71
CA SER A 68 0.75 6.92 15.38
C SER A 68 1.30 8.14 16.12
N GLY A 69 0.75 9.34 15.90
CA GLY A 69 1.25 10.59 16.49
C GLY A 69 2.65 10.98 16.01
N ALA A 70 3.21 10.23 15.06
CA ALA A 70 4.48 10.47 14.40
C ALA A 70 4.17 11.05 13.02
N ALA A 71 4.05 12.36 12.92
CA ALA A 71 4.09 13.02 11.62
C ALA A 71 5.46 12.71 10.99
N PRO A 72 5.53 12.11 9.78
CA PRO A 72 6.77 12.19 9.01
C PRO A 72 7.01 13.66 8.65
N ASP A 73 8.21 14.17 8.96
CA ASP A 73 8.66 15.48 8.52
C ASP A 73 8.64 15.53 6.98
N GLY A 74 7.65 16.24 6.41
CA GLY A 74 7.60 16.58 4.99
C GLY A 74 6.54 15.85 4.18
N PHE A 75 5.27 16.21 4.40
CA PHE A 75 4.26 16.27 3.33
C PHE A 75 4.13 17.72 2.84
#